data_AF-A0A932UHB2-F1
#
_entry.id   AF-A0A932UHB2-F1
#
_cell.length_a   1.000
_cell.length_b   1.000
_cell.length_c   1.000
_cell.angle_alpha   90.00
_cell.angle_beta   90.00
_cell.angle_gamma   90.00
#
_symmetry.space_group_name_H-M   'P 1'
#
loop_
_entity.id
_entity.type
_entity.pdbx_description
1 polymer ?
#
loop_
_entity_poly.entity_id
_entity_poly.type
_entity_poly.pdbx_seq_one_letter_code
_entity_poly.pdbx_strand_id
1 'polypeptide(L)'
;MQIREELEESARVHGASFWQTLRRVVVPLARPGVTSSMILLFILSVRELGSSIFLVTSDSIVMSVETVFLWEGGRWGYTAALAIVQSVLLFIGVAIFRKVLRGEIKAE
;
A
#
# COMPACT_ATOMS: atom_id res chain seq x y z
N MET A 1 -15.09 -11.81 7.89
CA MET A 1 -14.66 -12.58 6.70
C MET A 1 -15.85 -12.66 5.75
N GLN A 2 -15.76 -12.07 4.55
CA GLN A 2 -16.85 -11.99 3.57
C GLN A 2 -16.86 -13.15 2.55
N ILE A 3 -15.86 -14.03 2.58
CA ILE A 3 -15.83 -15.24 1.75
C ILE A 3 -16.84 -16.22 2.35
N ARG A 4 -17.87 -16.59 1.58
CA ARG A 4 -18.87 -17.57 2.01
C ARG A 4 -18.21 -18.93 2.18
N GLU A 5 -18.35 -19.51 3.36
CA GLU A 5 -17.82 -20.84 3.71
C GLU A 5 -18.29 -21.93 2.74
N GLU A 6 -19.50 -21.78 2.21
CA GLU A 6 -20.10 -22.61 1.15
C GLU A 6 -19.18 -22.82 -0.06
N LEU A 7 -18.38 -21.82 -0.44
CA LEU A 7 -17.46 -21.91 -1.59
C LEU A 7 -16.25 -22.81 -1.29
N GLU A 8 -15.79 -22.82 -0.04
CA GLU A 8 -14.68 -23.69 0.39
C GLU A 8 -15.16 -25.13 0.63
N GLU A 9 -16.37 -25.29 1.17
CA GLU A 9 -17.02 -26.60 1.32
C GLU A 9 -17.30 -27.25 -0.04
N SER A 10 -17.82 -26.48 -1.00
CA SER A 10 -18.07 -26.98 -2.36
C SER A 10 -16.80 -27.47 -3.05
N ALA A 11 -15.68 -26.76 -2.86
CA ALA A 11 -14.37 -27.18 -3.37
C ALA A 11 -13.90 -28.49 -2.71
N ARG A 12 -14.10 -28.65 -1.39
CA ARG A 12 -13.76 -29.88 -0.66
C ARG A 12 -14.62 -31.07 -1.10
N VAL A 13 -15.92 -30.88 -1.33
CA VAL A 13 -16.83 -31.91 -1.87
C VAL A 13 -16.38 -32.39 -3.25
N HIS A 14 -15.80 -31.50 -4.07
CA HIS A 14 -15.21 -31.84 -5.37
C HIS A 14 -13.81 -32.46 -5.27
N GLY A 15 -13.34 -32.82 -4.08
CA GLY A 15 -12.05 -33.47 -3.86
C GLY A 15 -10.84 -32.52 -3.91
N ALA A 16 -11.05 -31.21 -3.85
CA ALA A 16 -9.94 -30.27 -3.81
C ALA A 16 -9.21 -30.33 -2.45
N SER A 17 -7.88 -30.41 -2.48
CA SER A 17 -7.06 -30.29 -1.28
C SER A 17 -7.05 -28.86 -0.75
N PHE A 18 -6.69 -28.67 0.54
CA PHE A 18 -6.61 -27.34 1.17
C PHE A 18 -5.81 -26.33 0.32
N TRP A 19 -4.65 -26.74 -0.21
CA TRP A 19 -3.81 -25.88 -1.05
C TRP A 19 -4.47 -25.51 -2.38
N GLN A 20 -5.27 -26.41 -2.96
CA GLN A 20 -6.03 -26.13 -4.18
C GLN A 20 -7.16 -25.14 -3.90
N THR A 21 -7.91 -25.33 -2.82
CA THR A 21 -8.98 -24.40 -2.39
C THR A 21 -8.42 -23.01 -2.09
N LEU A 22 -7.30 -22.92 -1.36
CA LEU A 22 -6.65 -21.66 -1.06
C LEU A 22 -6.26 -20.89 -2.33
N ARG A 23 -5.53 -21.54 -3.26
CA ARG A 23 -5.02 -20.87 -4.46
C ARG A 23 -6.09 -20.58 -5.51
N ARG A 24 -7.12 -21.43 -5.64
CA ARG A 24 -8.12 -21.31 -6.72
C ARG A 24 -9.41 -20.62 -6.30
N VAL A 25 -9.74 -20.60 -5.00
CA VAL A 25 -10.98 -20.00 -4.48
C VAL A 25 -10.66 -18.80 -3.62
N VAL A 26 -9.93 -19.00 -2.52
CA VAL A 26 -9.71 -17.97 -1.50
C VAL A 26 -8.87 -16.81 -2.02
N VAL A 27 -7.70 -17.10 -2.62
CA VAL A 27 -6.78 -16.06 -3.11
C VAL A 27 -7.44 -15.17 -4.17
N PRO A 28 -8.05 -15.70 -5.25
CA PRO A 28 -8.72 -14.87 -6.25
C PRO A 28 -9.86 -14.02 -5.69
N LEU A 29 -10.65 -14.57 -4.76
CA LEU A 29 -11.72 -13.82 -4.09
C LEU A 29 -11.19 -12.73 -3.16
N ALA A 30 -10.03 -12.94 -2.53
CA ALA A 30 -9.39 -11.97 -1.66
C ALA A 30 -8.60 -10.88 -2.41
N ARG A 31 -8.16 -11.14 -3.66
CA ARG A 31 -7.37 -10.21 -4.49
C ARG A 31 -7.87 -8.76 -4.50
N PRO A 32 -9.16 -8.44 -4.71
CA PRO A 32 -9.62 -7.04 -4.70
C PRO A 32 -9.48 -6.36 -3.33
N GLY A 33 -9.66 -7.13 -2.25
CA GLY A 33 -9.45 -6.65 -0.88
C GLY A 33 -7.98 -6.39 -0.57
N VAL A 34 -7.11 -7.34 -0.94
CA VAL A 34 -5.65 -7.23 -0.78
C VAL A 34 -5.10 -6.05 -1.59
N THR A 35 -5.57 -5.87 -2.82
CA THR A 35 -5.21 -4.72 -3.66
C THR A 35 -5.50 -3.39 -2.97
N SER A 36 -6.67 -3.27 -2.36
CA SER A 36 -7.10 -2.05 -1.67
C SER A 36 -6.27 -1.79 -0.40
N SER A 37 -5.96 -2.84 0.38
CA SER A 37 -5.11 -2.71 1.56
C SER A 37 -3.67 -2.37 1.20
N MET A 38 -3.13 -2.90 0.10
CA MET A 38 -1.80 -2.55 -0.39
C MET A 38 -1.68 -1.06 -0.75
N ILE A 39 -2.69 -0.46 -1.39
CA ILE A 39 -2.71 0.99 -1.65
C ILE A 39 -2.67 1.76 -0.34
N LEU A 40 -3.47 1.35 0.65
CA LEU A 40 -3.51 2.01 1.95
C LEU A 40 -2.15 1.93 2.66
N LEU A 41 -1.52 0.75 2.65
CA LEU A 41 -0.20 0.53 3.23
C LEU A 41 0.89 1.34 2.52
N PHE A 42 0.83 1.45 1.19
CA PHE A 42 1.73 2.31 0.43
C PHE A 42 1.61 3.78 0.88
N ILE A 43 0.39 4.29 1.00
CA ILE A 43 0.15 5.65 1.47
C ILE A 43 0.65 5.84 2.91
N LEU A 44 0.48 4.85 3.79
CA LEU A 44 0.98 4.91 5.17
C LEU A 44 2.52 4.88 5.22
N SER A 45 3.15 4.08 4.37
CA SER A 45 4.61 3.95 4.30
C SER A 45 5.29 5.23 3.81
N VAL A 46 4.72 5.94 2.82
CA VAL A 46 5.31 7.18 2.29
C VAL A 46 5.30 8.33 3.30
N ARG A 47 4.38 8.31 4.28
CA ARG A 47 4.28 9.31 5.35
C ARG A 47 4.83 8.83 6.68
N GLU A 48 5.54 7.71 6.68
CA GLU A 48 6.11 7.12 7.88
C GLU A 48 7.20 8.05 8.45
N LEU A 49 7.19 8.23 9.77
CA LEU A 49 8.13 9.07 10.51
C LEU A 49 8.82 8.33 11.65
N GLY A 50 8.10 7.43 12.34
CA GLY A 50 8.52 6.84 13.60
C GLY A 50 9.80 6.03 13.48
N SER A 51 9.87 5.11 12.52
CA SER A 51 11.10 4.36 12.24
C SER A 51 12.09 5.19 11.44
N SER A 52 11.60 6.02 10.53
CA SER A 52 12.45 6.77 9.60
C SER A 52 13.36 7.79 10.31
N ILE A 53 12.90 8.42 11.40
CA ILE A 53 13.72 9.40 12.12
C ILE A 53 14.92 8.77 12.83
N PHE A 54 14.80 7.51 13.28
CA PHE A 54 15.91 6.79 13.92
C PHE A 54 16.94 6.25 12.91
N LEU A 55 16.53 6.07 11.64
CA LEU A 55 17.38 5.54 10.57
C LEU A 55 18.02 6.63 9.70
N VAL A 56 17.69 7.90 9.94
CA VAL A 56 18.23 9.04 9.20
C VAL A 56 19.75 9.12 9.40
N THR A 57 20.46 9.30 8.29
CA THR A 57 21.91 9.58 8.27
C THR A 57 22.14 10.87 7.48
N SER A 58 23.29 11.53 7.64
CA SER A 58 23.64 12.75 6.89
C SER A 58 23.57 12.56 5.37
N ASP A 59 23.76 11.34 4.88
CA ASP A 59 23.73 11.00 3.45
C ASP A 59 22.33 10.57 2.95
N SER A 60 21.40 10.22 3.85
CA SER A 60 20.09 9.67 3.50
C SER A 60 18.98 10.21 4.41
N ILE A 61 18.36 11.30 3.93
CA ILE A 61 17.23 11.93 4.60
C ILE A 61 15.96 11.63 3.84
N VAL A 62 14.96 11.06 4.52
CA VAL A 62 13.63 10.86 3.95
C VAL A 62 12.85 12.17 3.95
N MET A 63 12.04 12.39 2.90
CA MET A 63 11.25 13.62 2.75
C MET A 63 10.31 13.89 3.93
N SER A 64 9.75 12.83 4.54
CA SER A 64 8.87 12.95 5.69
C SER A 64 9.59 13.57 6.90
N VAL A 65 10.81 13.11 7.21
CA VAL A 65 11.63 13.63 8.32
C VAL A 65 12.15 15.04 8.02
N GLU A 66 12.61 15.31 6.81
CA GLU A 66 13.08 16.64 6.42
C GLU A 66 12.00 17.71 6.59
N THR A 67 10.74 17.36 6.29
CA THR A 67 9.60 18.26 6.48
C THR A 67 9.45 18.68 7.95
N VAL A 68 9.70 17.76 8.89
CA VAL A 68 9.67 18.05 10.34
C VAL A 68 10.85 18.93 10.75
N PHE A 69 12.07 18.63 10.29
CA PHE A 69 13.24 19.47 10.61
C PHE A 69 13.09 20.91 10.11
N LEU A 70 12.50 21.11 8.93
CA LEU A 70 12.23 22.45 8.41
C LEU A 70 11.14 23.19 9.19
N TRP A 71 10.13 22.45 9.66
CA TRP A 71 9.09 23.00 10.52
C TRP A 71 9.67 23.47 11.86
N GLU A 72 10.47 22.64 12.52
CA GLU A 72 11.15 22.97 13.77
C GLU A 72 12.13 24.15 13.60
N GLY A 73 12.82 24.21 12.45
CA GLY A 73 13.68 25.34 12.07
C GLY A 73 12.94 26.63 11.70
N GLY A 74 11.61 26.67 11.80
CA GLY A 74 10.80 27.85 11.49
C GLY A 74 10.78 28.24 10.01
N ARG A 75 11.13 27.31 9.11
CA ARG A 75 11.19 27.52 7.65
C ARG A 75 9.87 27.16 6.97
N TRP A 76 8.77 27.73 7.44
CA TRP A 76 7.39 27.40 7.05
C TRP A 76 7.15 27.40 5.53
N GLY A 77 7.76 28.33 4.79
CA GLY A 77 7.65 28.37 3.33
C GLY A 77 8.25 27.15 2.64
N TYR A 78 9.40 26.66 3.13
CA TYR A 78 10.02 25.45 2.62
C TYR A 78 9.25 24.20 3.04
N THR A 79 8.76 24.16 4.29
CA THR A 79 7.88 23.07 4.77
C THR A 79 6.64 22.96 3.89
N ALA A 80 5.95 24.07 3.60
CA ALA A 80 4.76 24.07 2.75
C ALA A 80 5.07 23.60 1.32
N ALA A 81 6.18 24.06 0.73
CA ALA A 81 6.61 23.63 -0.59
C ALA A 81 6.90 22.12 -0.65
N LEU A 82 7.65 21.57 0.31
CA LEU A 82 7.93 20.14 0.38
C LEU A 82 6.67 19.31 0.63
N ALA A 83 5.76 19.77 1.49
CA ALA A 83 4.50 19.07 1.73
C ALA A 83 3.64 18.96 0.46
N ILE A 84 3.62 20.01 -0.37
CA ILE A 84 2.94 19.99 -1.68
C ILE A 84 3.63 18.99 -2.61
N VAL A 85 4.96 19.03 -2.72
CA VAL A 85 5.73 18.11 -3.56
C VAL A 85 5.50 16.65 -3.14
N GLN A 86 5.59 16.36 -1.83
CA GLN A 86 5.35 15.03 -1.28
C GLN A 86 3.92 14.56 -1.54
N SER A 87 2.93 15.44 -1.41
CA SER A 87 1.53 15.13 -1.73
C SER A 87 1.34 14.79 -3.22
N VAL A 88 1.94 15.57 -4.12
CA VAL A 88 1.89 15.32 -5.57
C VAL A 88 2.54 13.97 -5.91
N LEU A 89 3.72 13.68 -5.35
CA LEU A 89 4.40 12.40 -5.54
C LEU A 89 3.55 11.22 -5.04
N LEU A 90 2.88 11.39 -3.89
CA LEU A 90 1.97 10.37 -3.37
C LEU A 90 0.78 10.14 -4.31
N PHE A 91 0.15 11.20 -4.83
CA PHE A 91 -0.93 11.08 -5.80
C PHE A 91 -0.49 10.37 -7.08
N ILE A 92 0.70 10.70 -7.59
CA ILE A 92 1.29 10.04 -8.76
C ILE A 92 1.54 8.55 -8.45
N GLY A 93 2.15 8.25 -7.30
CA GLY A 93 2.41 6.87 -6.87
C GLY A 93 1.14 6.04 -6.77
N VAL A 94 0.09 6.59 -6.15
CA VAL A 94 -1.23 5.93 -6.07
C VAL A 94 -1.86 5.76 -7.45
N ALA A 95 -1.77 6.76 -8.33
CA ALA A 95 -2.30 6.66 -9.69
C ALA A 95 -1.61 5.57 -10.51
N ILE A 96 -0.27 5.49 -10.42
CA ILE A 96 0.53 4.44 -11.05
C ILE A 96 0.15 3.08 -10.47
N PHE A 97 0.14 2.94 -9.15
CA PHE A 97 -0.20 1.70 -8.45
C PHE A 97 -1.60 1.20 -8.86
N ARG A 98 -2.60 2.10 -8.88
CA ARG A 98 -3.96 1.78 -9.34
C ARG A 98 -4.00 1.36 -10.80
N LYS A 99 -3.19 1.97 -11.67
CA LYS A 99 -3.13 1.62 -13.10
C LYS A 99 -2.49 0.25 -13.32
N VAL A 100 -1.41 -0.07 -12.61
CA VAL A 100 -0.72 -1.37 -12.67
C VAL A 100 -1.65 -2.49 -12.21
N LEU A 101 -2.27 -2.37 -11.02
CA LEU A 101 -3.15 -3.44 -10.52
C LEU A 101 -4.46 -3.57 -11.30
N ARG A 102 -4.99 -2.48 -11.90
CA ARG A 102 -6.12 -2.60 -12.85
C ARG A 102 -5.76 -3.34 -14.13
N GLY A 103 -4.50 -3.29 -14.55
CA GLY A 103 -3.99 -4.05 -15.69
C GLY A 103 -3.97 -5.55 -15.40
N GLU A 104 -3.58 -5.94 -14.19
CA GLU A 104 -3.57 -7.34 -13.76
C GLU A 104 -4.98 -7.92 -13.60
N ILE A 105 -5.94 -7.14 -13.09
CA ILE A 105 -7.34 -7.61 -12.89
C ILE A 105 -8.10 -7.82 -14.22
N LYS A 106 -7.67 -7.19 -15.32
CA LYS A 106 -8.30 -7.33 -16.65
C LYS A 106 -7.69 -8.43 -17.52
N ALA A 107 -6.56 -9.00 -17.13
CA ALA A 107 -5.81 -9.98 -17.93
C ALA A 107 -6.14 -11.43 -17.59
N GLU A 108 -6.99 -11.68 -16.59
CA GLU A 108 -7.58 -12.98 -16.22
C GLU A 108 -9.08 -13.01 -16.60
#